data_AF-A0A5C6CQX6-F1
#
_entry.id   AF-A0A5C6CQX6-F1
#
_cell.length_a   1.000
_cell.length_b   1.000
_cell.length_c   1.000
_cell.angle_alpha   90.00
_cell.angle_beta   90.00
_cell.angle_gamma   90.00
#
_symmetry.space_group_name_H-M   'P 1'
#
loop_
_entity.id
_entity.type
_entity.pdbx_description
1 polymer ?
#
loop_
_entity_poly.entity_id
_entity_poly.type
_entity_poly.pdbx_seq_one_letter_code
_entity_poly.pdbx_strand_id
1 'polypeptide(L)' 'MTRFFAILSSLLLLTGAVFAGFGYLATFEPTDTVIQFMAFRIGYTVVGLSCLVGVGLVIANAFWK' A
#
# COMPACT_ATOMS: atom_id res chain seq x y z
N MET A 1 -14.12 19.69 -8.30
CA MET A 1 -12.72 19.54 -7.87
C MET A 1 -12.53 18.41 -6.85
N THR A 2 -13.32 18.33 -5.77
CA THR A 2 -13.18 17.31 -4.71
C THR A 2 -13.21 15.85 -5.19
N ARG A 3 -14.11 15.50 -6.12
CA ARG A 3 -14.18 14.13 -6.68
C ARG A 3 -12.96 13.73 -7.51
N PHE A 4 -12.41 14.67 -8.28
CA PHE A 4 -11.20 14.42 -9.08
C PHE A 4 -10.00 14.11 -8.17
N PHE A 5 -9.81 14.89 -7.10
CA PHE A 5 -8.77 14.62 -6.11
C PHE A 5 -8.98 13.29 -5.36
N ALA A 6 -10.22 12.89 -5.08
CA ALA A 6 -10.52 11.60 -4.46
C ALA A 6 -10.15 10.42 -5.38
N ILE A 7 -10.44 10.52 -6.68
CA ILE A 7 -10.06 9.50 -7.67
C ILE A 7 -8.54 9.44 -7.78
N LEU A 8 -7.87 10.58 -7.95
CA LEU A 8 -6.42 10.63 -8.12
C LEU A 8 -5.67 10.08 -6.89
N SER A 9 -6.07 10.49 -5.68
CA SER A 9 -5.49 9.97 -4.44
C SER A 9 -5.73 8.48 -4.26
N SER A 10 -6.93 7.98 -4.59
CA SER A 10 -7.23 6.54 -4.54
C SER A 10 -6.34 5.74 -5.50
N LEU A 11 -6.12 6.24 -6.72
CA LEU A 11 -5.25 5.60 -7.70
C LEU A 11 -3.78 5.53 -7.22
N LEU A 12 -3.28 6.61 -6.61
CA LEU A 12 -1.93 6.64 -6.05
C LEU A 12 -1.78 5.66 -4.89
N LEU A 13 -2.76 5.62 -3.98
CA LEU A 13 -2.76 4.69 -2.85
C LEU A 13 -2.86 3.23 -3.31
N LEU A 14 -3.71 2.93 -4.31
CA LEU A 14 -3.80 1.59 -4.89
C LEU A 14 -2.50 1.19 -5.59
N THR A 15 -1.88 2.10 -6.33
CA THR A 15 -0.56 1.85 -6.94
C THR A 15 0.50 1.56 -5.89
N GLY A 16 0.50 2.32 -4.78
CA GLY A 16 1.37 2.07 -3.64
C GLY A 16 1.14 0.70 -2.98
N ALA A 17 -0.13 0.31 -2.80
CA ALA A 17 -0.48 -1.00 -2.27
C ALA A 17 -0.01 -2.15 -3.18
N VAL A 18 -0.17 -2.00 -4.50
CA VAL A 18 0.31 -2.97 -5.49
C VAL A 18 1.85 -3.06 -5.46
N PHE A 19 2.54 -1.93 -5.43
CA PHE A 19 4.00 -1.90 -5.33
C PHE A 19 4.50 -2.57 -4.05
N ALA A 20 3.86 -2.29 -2.91
CA ALA A 20 4.17 -2.95 -1.64
C ALA A 20 3.89 -4.46 -1.71
N GLY A 21 2.83 -4.90 -2.39
CA GLY A 21 2.55 -6.31 -2.65
C GLY A 21 3.65 -7.00 -3.44
N PHE A 22 4.09 -6.41 -4.56
CA PHE A 22 5.22 -6.94 -5.33
C PHE A 22 6.53 -6.94 -4.55
N GLY A 23 6.81 -5.86 -3.80
CA GLY A 23 7.99 -5.78 -2.93
C GLY A 23 7.98 -6.85 -1.84
N TYR A 24 6.81 -7.13 -1.24
CA TYR A 24 6.64 -8.23 -0.29
C TYR A 24 6.92 -9.59 -0.94
N LEU A 25 6.39 -9.83 -2.15
CA LEU A 25 6.63 -11.09 -2.88
C LEU A 25 8.11 -11.28 -3.23
N ALA A 26 8.84 -10.21 -3.57
CA ALA A 26 10.27 -10.27 -3.83
C ALA A 26 11.08 -10.72 -2.59
N THR A 27 10.55 -10.54 -1.37
CA THR A 27 11.23 -11.02 -0.15
C THR A 27 11.21 -12.54 0.02
N PHE A 28 10.59 -13.31 -0.87
CA PHE A 28 10.68 -14.77 -0.86
C PHE A 28 11.85 -15.33 -1.66
N GLU A 29 12.59 -14.47 -2.37
CA GLU A 29 13.82 -14.88 -3.04
C GLU A 29 14.85 -15.37 -2.00
N PRO A 30 15.55 -16.49 -2.26
CA PRO A 30 16.57 -17.00 -1.35
C PRO A 30 17.71 -15.99 -1.22
N THR A 31 18.08 -15.67 0.01
CA THR A 31 19.08 -14.64 0.34
C THR A 31 19.92 -15.06 1.54
N ASP A 32 21.12 -14.51 1.64
CA ASP A 32 22.06 -14.79 2.73
C ASP A 32 21.68 -14.06 4.04
N THR A 33 20.81 -13.05 3.99
CA THR A 33 20.49 -12.18 5.15
C THR A 33 19.01 -12.23 5.57
N VAL A 34 18.65 -13.26 6.35
CA VAL A 34 17.26 -13.48 6.84
C VAL A 34 16.68 -12.28 7.60
N ILE A 35 17.46 -11.63 8.47
CA ILE A 35 16.99 -10.51 9.31
C ILE A 35 16.55 -9.32 8.46
N GLN A 36 17.33 -8.98 7.43
CA GLN A 36 17.05 -7.85 6.55
C GLN A 36 15.76 -8.09 5.75
N PHE A 37 15.56 -9.31 5.27
CA PHE A 37 14.36 -9.70 4.53
C PHE A 37 13.10 -9.72 5.41
N MET A 38 13.22 -10.12 6.68
CA MET A 38 12.11 -10.01 7.64
C MET A 38 11.73 -8.55 7.91
N ALA A 39 12.70 -7.64 8.03
CA ALA A 39 12.44 -6.21 8.15
C ALA A 39 11.72 -5.65 6.91
N PHE A 40 12.14 -6.05 5.71
CA PHE A 40 11.46 -5.66 4.48
C PHE A 40 10.05 -6.21 4.37
N ARG A 41 9.81 -7.47 4.75
CA ARG A 41 8.46 -8.06 4.80
C ARG A 41 7.52 -7.23 5.64
N ILE A 42 7.93 -6.93 6.88
CA ILE A 42 7.14 -6.11 7.80
C ILE A 42 6.90 -4.73 7.19
N GLY A 43 7.94 -4.09 6.65
CA GLY A 43 7.84 -2.78 6.00
C GLY A 43 6.81 -2.76 4.87
N TYR A 44 6.91 -3.70 3.93
CA TYR A 44 5.98 -3.81 2.82
C TYR A 44 4.56 -4.15 3.28
N THR A 45 4.39 -5.00 4.29
CA THR A 45 3.06 -5.30 4.85
C THR A 45 2.43 -4.06 5.48
N VAL A 46 3.17 -3.30 6.29
CA VAL A 46 2.68 -2.08 6.95
C VAL A 46 2.31 -1.01 5.92
N VAL A 47 3.17 -0.78 4.93
CA VAL A 47 2.91 0.19 3.85
C VAL A 47 1.71 -0.24 3.00
N GLY A 48 1.64 -1.52 2.60
CA GLY A 48 0.52 -2.03 1.82
C GLY A 48 -0.82 -1.88 2.55
N LEU A 49 -0.88 -2.26 3.84
CA LEU A 49 -2.10 -2.13 4.65
C LEU A 49 -2.51 -0.67 4.86
N SER A 50 -1.55 0.22 5.14
CA SER A 50 -1.84 1.64 5.32
C SER A 50 -2.36 2.30 4.03
N CYS A 51 -1.84 1.91 2.86
CA CYS A 51 -2.40 2.32 1.57
C CYS A 51 -3.85 1.87 1.40
N LEU A 52 -4.19 0.61 1.72
CA LEU A 52 -5.55 0.08 1.63
C LEU A 52 -6.52 0.78 2.59
N VAL A 53 -6.09 1.01 3.84
CA VAL A 53 -6.87 1.79 4.83
C VAL A 53 -7.10 3.21 4.32
N GLY A 54 -6.07 3.86 3.76
CA GLY A 54 -6.18 5.19 3.16
C GLY A 54 -7.23 5.25 2.05
N VAL A 55 -7.27 4.26 1.15
CA VAL A 55 -8.30 4.18 0.10
C VAL A 55 -9.69 4.07 0.72
N GLY A 56 -9.86 3.19 1.72
CA GLY A 56 -11.13 3.05 2.43
C GLY A 56 -11.62 4.36 3.06
N LEU A 57 -10.72 5.12 3.68
CA LEU A 57 -11.03 6.43 4.26
C LEU A 57 -11.39 7.48 3.20
N VAL A 58 -10.66 7.53 2.09
CA VAL A 58 -10.95 8.45 0.98
C VAL A 58 -12.33 8.17 0.40
N ILE A 59 -12.65 6.89 0.19
CA ILE A 59 -13.95 6.45 -0.32
C ILE A 59 -15.07 6.77 0.66
N ALA A 60 -14.93 6.41 1.95
CA ALA A 60 -15.93 6.69 2.98
C ALA A 60 -16.25 8.19 3.08
N ASN A 61 -15.22 9.03 3.08
CA ASN A 61 -15.37 10.49 3.07
C ASN A 61 -16.03 11.03 1.79
N ALA A 62 -15.87 10.35 0.65
CA ALA A 62 -16.53 10.73 -0.60
C ALA A 62 -18.00 10.33 -0.64
N PHE A 63 -18.42 9.30 0.12
CA PHE A 63 -19.82 8.87 0.23
C PHE A 63 -20.62 9.66 1.28
N TRP A 64 -19.98 10.14 2.34
CA TRP A 64 -20.62 10.94 3.39
C TRP A 64 -20.70 12.45 3.10
N LYS A 65 -20.16 12.90 1.96
CA LYS A 65 -20.22 14.30 1.49
C LYS A 65 -21.10 14.43 0.26
#